data_AF-A0AA88WI14-F1
#
_entry.id   AF-A0AA88WI14-F1
#
_cell.length_a   1.000
_cell.length_b   1.000
_cell.length_c   1.000
_cell.angle_alpha   90.00
_cell.angle_beta   90.00
_cell.angle_gamma   90.00
#
_symmetry.space_group_name_H-M   'P 1'
#
loop_
_entity.id
_entity.type
_entity.pdbx_description
1 polymer ?
#
loop_
_entity_poly.entity_id
_entity_poly.type
_entity_poly.pdbx_seq_one_letter_code
_entity_poly.pdbx_strand_id
1 'polypeptide(L)' 'MAQPSKEPCKKEACDIQACLVKNNFLPHKCIRVIELLQKCCERCNHESTHCASVSDLLKQIRN' A
#
# COMPACT_ATOMS: atom_id res chain seq x y z
N MET A 1 -21.89 13.42 -7.53
CA MET A 1 -20.58 13.95 -7.96
C MET A 1 -19.54 13.31 -7.05
N ALA A 2 -18.72 12.40 -7.56
CA ALA A 2 -17.66 11.78 -6.77
C ALA A 2 -16.64 12.88 -6.43
N GLN A 3 -16.60 13.34 -5.18
CA GLN A 3 -15.47 14.12 -4.71
C GLN A 3 -14.21 13.30 -5.02
N PRO A 4 -13.13 13.88 -5.55
CA PRO A 4 -11.82 13.23 -5.54
C PRO A 4 -11.35 13.20 -4.09
N SER A 5 -11.96 12.30 -3.31
CA SER A 5 -11.75 12.12 -1.89
C SER A 5 -10.34 11.60 -1.67
N LYS A 6 -9.44 12.50 -1.25
CA LYS A 6 -8.37 12.31 -0.25
C LYS A 6 -7.70 10.93 -0.16
N GLU A 7 -7.42 10.30 -1.29
CA GLU A 7 -6.74 8.99 -1.30
C GLU A 7 -5.38 9.13 -1.99
N PRO A 8 -4.43 9.87 -1.38
CA PRO A 8 -3.13 10.16 -1.98
C PRO A 8 -2.30 8.90 -2.23
N CYS A 9 -2.61 7.80 -1.54
CA CYS A 9 -1.86 6.54 -1.62
C CYS A 9 -2.60 5.42 -2.37
N LYS A 10 -3.69 5.75 -3.06
CA LYS A 10 -4.48 4.78 -3.84
C LYS A 10 -3.66 4.11 -4.93
N LYS A 11 -2.76 4.86 -5.58
CA LYS A 11 -1.92 4.34 -6.65
C LYS A 11 -1.02 3.22 -6.13
N GLU A 12 -0.29 3.49 -5.05
CA GLU A 12 0.61 2.53 -4.42
C GLU A 12 -0.16 1.31 -3.90
N ALA A 13 -1.36 1.51 -3.33
CA ALA A 13 -2.23 0.41 -2.90
C ALA A 13 -2.68 -0.49 -4.06
N CYS A 14 -3.06 0.10 -5.20
CA CYS A 14 -3.38 -0.65 -6.41
C CYS A 14 -2.17 -1.39 -6.97
N ASP A 15 -0.98 -0.77 -6.94
CA ASP A 15 0.27 -1.41 -7.38
C ASP A 15 0.63 -2.62 -6.49
N ILE A 16 0.35 -2.55 -5.18
CA ILE A 16 0.53 -3.69 -4.27
C ILE A 16 -0.43 -4.83 -4.64
N GLN A 17 -1.71 -4.53 -4.86
CA GLN A 17 -2.69 -5.53 -5.31
C GLN A 17 -2.24 -6.20 -6.61
N ALA A 18 -1.80 -5.41 -7.59
CA ALA A 18 -1.30 -5.93 -8.87
C ALA A 18 -0.04 -6.80 -8.68
N CYS A 19 0.88 -6.38 -7.79
CA CYS A 19 2.06 -7.16 -7.47
C CYS A 19 1.69 -8.49 -6.80
N LEU A 20 0.78 -8.48 -5.83
CA LEU A 20 0.33 -9.68 -5.13
C LEU A 20 -0.30 -10.67 -6.12
N VAL A 21 -1.24 -10.23 -6.96
CA VAL A 21 -1.87 -11.10 -7.97
C VAL A 21 -0.82 -11.74 -8.89
N LYS A 22 0.19 -10.97 -9.35
CA LYS A 22 1.27 -11.49 -10.20
C LYS A 22 2.23 -12.44 -9.48
N ASN A 23 2.31 -12.37 -8.15
CA ASN A 23 3.28 -13.10 -7.34
C ASN A 23 2.63 -14.16 -6.44
N ASN A 24 1.44 -14.67 -6.80
CA ASN A 24 0.69 -15.66 -6.02
C ASN A 24 0.42 -15.20 -4.58
N PHE A 25 0.12 -13.91 -4.41
CA PHE A 25 -0.19 -13.26 -3.14
C PHE A 25 0.93 -13.33 -2.11
N LEU A 26 2.19 -13.42 -2.56
CA LEU A 26 3.37 -13.43 -1.71
C LEU A 26 3.90 -12.00 -1.43
N PRO A 27 3.70 -11.45 -0.21
CA PRO A 27 4.04 -10.05 0.10
C PRO A 27 5.55 -9.78 0.06
N HIS A 28 6.37 -10.79 0.41
CA HIS A 28 7.83 -10.72 0.37
C HIS A 28 8.40 -10.50 -1.04
N LYS A 29 7.63 -10.75 -2.11
CA LYS A 29 8.01 -10.39 -3.49
C LYS A 29 7.63 -8.97 -3.87
N CYS A 30 6.84 -8.29 -3.04
CA CYS A 30 6.26 -6.97 -3.28
C CYS A 30 6.83 -5.89 -2.37
N ILE A 31 7.93 -6.17 -1.66
CA ILE A 31 8.57 -5.27 -0.67
C ILE A 31 8.71 -3.86 -1.21
N ARG A 32 9.19 -3.72 -2.45
CA ARG A 32 9.43 -2.41 -3.05
C ARG A 32 8.17 -1.54 -3.13
N VAL A 33 7.03 -2.13 -3.49
CA VAL A 33 5.77 -1.39 -3.64
C VAL A 33 5.14 -1.12 -2.27
N ILE A 34 5.33 -2.03 -1.31
CA ILE A 34 4.90 -1.87 0.09
C ILE A 34 5.66 -0.71 0.77
N GLU A 35 6.98 -0.60 0.54
CA GLU A 35 7.78 0.55 0.98
C GLU A 35 7.30 1.88 0.36
N LEU A 36 6.86 1.86 -0.90
CA LEU A 36 6.32 3.05 -1.55
C LEU A 36 4.99 3.48 -0.93
N LEU A 37 4.11 2.54 -0.59
CA LEU A 37 2.88 2.83 0.16
C LEU A 37 3.22 3.42 1.54
N GLN A 38 4.19 2.84 2.25
CA GLN A 38 4.64 3.38 3.55
C GLN A 38 5.11 4.83 3.42
N LYS A 39 5.99 5.10 2.46
CA LYS A 39 6.48 6.48 2.19
C LYS A 39 5.36 7.42 1.76
N CYS A 40 4.35 6.92 1.05
CA CYS A 40 3.18 7.72 0.74
C CYS A 40 2.43 8.10 2.02
N CYS A 41 2.21 7.14 2.91
CA CYS A 41 1.52 7.34 4.18
C CYS A 41 2.24 8.33 5.10
N GLU A 42 3.57 8.24 5.17
CA GLU A 42 4.38 9.22 5.90
C GLU A 42 4.24 10.62 5.32
N ARG A 43 4.23 10.76 3.98
CA ARG A 43 4.09 12.07 3.31
C ARG A 43 2.70 12.68 3.43
N CYS A 44 1.65 11.87 3.53
CA CYS A 44 0.28 12.34 3.67
C CYS A 44 -0.22 12.36 5.12
N ASN A 45 0.67 12.27 6.12
CA ASN A 45 0.29 12.20 7.53
C ASN A 45 -0.78 11.13 7.83
N HIS A 46 -0.74 10.01 7.11
CA HIS A 46 -1.70 8.90 7.21
C HIS A 46 -3.15 9.29 6.88
N GLU A 47 -3.38 10.36 6.12
CA GLU A 47 -4.73 10.80 5.72
C GLU A 47 -5.39 9.91 4.64
N SER A 48 -4.69 8.91 4.09
CA SER A 48 -5.27 7.93 3.15
C SER A 48 -5.79 6.70 3.89
N THR A 49 -6.96 6.21 3.49
CA THR A 49 -7.55 4.96 4.01
C THR A 49 -6.67 3.75 3.76
N HIS A 50 -5.91 3.78 2.66
CA HIS A 50 -4.96 2.72 2.28
C HIS A 50 -3.80 2.57 3.27
N CYS A 51 -3.50 3.58 4.08
CA CYS A 51 -2.43 3.53 5.08
C CYS A 51 -2.69 2.56 6.21
N ALA A 52 -3.95 2.21 6.50
CA ALA A 52 -4.26 1.17 7.47
C ALA A 52 -3.65 -0.19 7.07
N SER A 53 -3.65 -0.50 5.77
CA SER A 53 -3.20 -1.79 5.25
C SER A 53 -1.67 -1.98 5.25
N VAL A 54 -0.89 -0.89 5.32
CA VAL A 54 0.57 -0.97 5.19
C VAL A 54 1.21 -1.68 6.38
N SER A 55 0.66 -1.50 7.59
CA SER A 55 1.19 -2.11 8.82
C SER A 55 1.10 -3.63 8.78
N ASP A 56 -0.01 -4.17 8.28
CA ASP A 56 -0.20 -5.62 8.17
C ASP A 56 0.67 -6.23 7.08
N LEU A 57 0.85 -5.53 5.95
CA LEU A 57 1.77 -5.95 4.89
C LEU A 57 3.22 -6.01 5.37
N LEU A 58 3.65 -5.02 6.16
CA LEU A 58 5.00 -4.99 6.75
C LEU A 58 5.21 -6.11 7.76
N LYS A 59 4.21 -6.46 8.56
CA LYS A 59 4.26 -7.61 9.48
C LYS A 59 4.43 -8.93 8.72
N GLN A 60 3.71 -9.10 7.61
CA GLN A 60 3.80 -10.31 6.78
C GLN A 60 5.15 -10.48 6.07
N ILE A 61 5.89 -9.39 5.83
CA ILE A 61 7.25 -9.46 5.26
C ILE A 61 8.28 -9.83 6.33
N ARG A 62 8.08 -9.38 7.58
CA ARG A 62 9.07 -9.51 8.66
C ARG A 62 9.04 -10.89 9.35
N ASN A 63 8.00 -11.68 9.15
CA ASN A 63 7.77 -12.98 9.78
C ASN A 63 7.87 -14.12 8.79
#